data_AF-A0A9D9GJV4-F1
#
_entry.id   AF-A0A9D9GJV4-F1
#
_cell.length_a   1.000
_cell.length_b   1.000
_cell.length_c   1.000
_cell.angle_alpha   90.00
_cell.angle_beta   90.00
_cell.angle_gamma   90.00
#
_symmetry.space_group_name_H-M   'P 1'
#
loop_
_entity.id
_entity.type
_entity.pdbx_description
1 polymer ?
#
loop_
_entity_poly.entity_id
_entity_poly.type
_entity_poly.pdbx_seq_one_letter_code
_entity_poly.pdbx_strand_id
1 'polypeptide(L)'
;MTRIVLLCNVSNSGIRSRLHFRSRMSEWRRRRASEDYGQWNSVAISNISAWEEVSLTVIFPHYGLKENVQRFSIDGVDYVCYRPDEDRLIQGPSFRYPRLRRLVKREIARIKPDLVHIVGAENPYYSICGLDLPKETPLLVSLQTLLA
;
A
#
# COMPACT_ATOMS: atom_id res chain seq x y z
N MET A 1 -4.88 10.91 19.60
CA MET A 1 -5.11 10.60 18.18
C MET A 1 -4.38 9.31 17.85
N THR A 2 -5.13 8.25 17.56
CA THR A 2 -4.63 6.89 17.28
C THR A 2 -4.09 6.84 15.85
N ARG A 3 -2.86 6.37 15.67
CA ARG A 3 -2.19 6.30 14.36
C ARG A 3 -2.35 4.90 13.78
N ILE A 4 -3.06 4.81 12.67
CA ILE A 4 -3.31 3.55 11.97
C ILE A 4 -2.53 3.55 10.67
N VAL A 5 -1.79 2.48 10.42
CA VAL A 5 -1.24 2.18 9.10
C VAL A 5 -2.07 1.12 8.41
N LEU A 6 -2.65 1.48 7.27
CA LEU A 6 -3.35 0.54 6.39
C LEU A 6 -2.41 0.10 5.25
N LEU A 7 -2.03 -1.18 5.24
CA LEU A 7 -1.23 -1.79 4.18
C LEU A 7 -2.16 -2.58 3.26
N CYS A 8 -2.38 -2.10 2.04
CA CYS A 8 -3.34 -2.70 1.12
C CYS A 8 -2.95 -2.43 -0.34
N ASN A 9 -3.72 -3.00 -1.28
CA ASN A 9 -3.62 -2.68 -2.70
C ASN A 9 -4.79 -1.80 -3.12
N VAL A 10 -4.54 -0.58 -3.59
CA VAL A 10 -5.60 0.38 -3.91
C VAL A 10 -5.20 1.34 -5.03
N SER A 11 -6.14 1.65 -5.91
CA SER A 11 -6.04 2.68 -6.95
C SER A 11 -7.44 3.18 -7.29
N ASN A 12 -7.60 4.50 -7.29
CA ASN A 12 -8.78 5.19 -7.81
C ASN A 12 -8.32 6.49 -8.48
N SER A 13 -9.23 7.17 -9.17
CA SER A 13 -8.94 8.41 -9.89
C SER A 13 -8.34 9.50 -8.99
N GLY A 14 -8.83 9.63 -7.75
CA GLY A 14 -8.32 10.59 -6.76
C GLY A 14 -6.86 10.34 -6.41
N ILE A 15 -6.50 9.09 -6.09
CA ILE A 15 -5.12 8.67 -5.83
C ILE A 15 -4.25 8.91 -7.07
N ARG A 16 -4.68 8.46 -8.26
CA ARG A 16 -3.90 8.58 -9.49
C ARG A 16 -3.62 10.03 -9.88
N SER A 17 -4.54 10.95 -9.59
CA SER A 17 -4.34 12.38 -9.85
C SER A 17 -3.14 12.99 -9.11
N ARG A 18 -2.69 12.35 -8.01
CA ARG A 18 -1.54 12.78 -7.20
C ARG A 18 -0.25 12.03 -7.54
N LEU A 19 -0.30 11.01 -8.39
CA LEU A 19 0.87 10.19 -8.72
C LEU A 19 1.61 10.72 -9.94
N HIS A 20 2.94 10.66 -9.89
CA HIS A 20 3.81 10.97 -11.02
C HIS A 20 4.31 9.68 -11.69
N PHE A 21 3.98 9.52 -12.96
CA PHE A 21 4.33 8.34 -13.75
C PHE A 21 5.58 8.56 -14.62
N ARG A 22 6.22 7.46 -15.04
CA ARG A 22 7.32 7.48 -16.01
C ARG A 22 6.79 7.89 -17.38
N SER A 23 7.57 8.69 -18.11
CA SER A 23 7.24 9.06 -19.49
C SER A 23 7.24 7.86 -20.45
N ARG A 24 8.11 6.87 -20.20
CA ARG A 24 8.22 5.65 -21.00
C ARG A 24 7.89 4.42 -20.16
N MET A 25 6.79 3.75 -20.52
CA MET A 25 6.30 2.53 -19.89
C MET A 25 5.85 1.55 -20.97
N SER A 26 6.01 0.26 -20.73
CA SER A 26 5.37 -0.75 -21.57
C SER A 26 3.85 -0.65 -21.46
N GLU A 27 3.15 -1.12 -22.48
CA GLU A 27 1.69 -1.05 -22.56
C GLU A 27 1.00 -1.72 -21.37
N TRP A 28 1.48 -2.88 -20.93
CA TRP A 28 0.94 -3.57 -19.76
C TRP A 28 1.00 -2.69 -18.49
N ARG A 29 2.09 -1.92 -18.31
CA ARG A 29 2.24 -1.05 -17.14
C ARG A 29 1.34 0.16 -17.26
N ARG A 30 1.16 0.70 -18.47
CA ARG A 30 0.25 1.82 -18.71
C ARG A 30 -1.18 1.43 -18.36
N ARG A 31 -1.65 0.27 -18.83
CA ARG A 31 -2.97 -0.28 -18.47
C ARG A 31 -3.13 -0.45 -16.96
N ARG A 32 -2.20 -1.16 -16.31
CA ARG A 32 -2.21 -1.35 -14.85
C ARG A 32 -2.16 -0.03 -14.06
N ALA A 33 -1.50 0.99 -14.60
CA ALA A 33 -1.41 2.31 -13.96
C ALA A 33 -2.65 3.18 -14.17
N SER A 34 -3.53 2.86 -15.12
CA SER A 34 -4.75 3.63 -15.42
C SER A 34 -6.03 3.02 -14.82
N GLU A 35 -5.99 1.77 -14.37
CA GLU A 35 -7.16 1.03 -13.88
C GLU A 35 -7.41 1.29 -12.38
N ASP A 36 -8.69 1.35 -12.00
CA ASP A 36 -9.14 1.29 -10.60
C ASP A 36 -9.03 -0.15 -10.09
N TYR A 37 -8.58 -0.32 -8.85
CA TYR A 37 -8.58 -1.61 -8.16
C TYR A 37 -8.61 -1.43 -6.64
N GLY A 38 -9.05 -2.47 -5.94
CA GLY A 38 -9.22 -2.40 -4.48
C GLY A 38 -10.29 -1.40 -4.07
N GLN A 39 -11.45 -1.42 -4.74
CA GLN A 39 -12.56 -0.49 -4.45
C GLN A 39 -13.00 -0.58 -2.97
N TRP A 40 -13.05 -1.79 -2.41
CA TRP A 40 -13.31 -2.02 -0.98
C TRP A 40 -12.25 -1.35 -0.07
N ASN A 41 -10.99 -1.26 -0.52
CA ASN A 41 -9.95 -0.52 0.22
C ASN A 41 -10.20 0.99 0.17
N SER A 42 -10.70 1.53 -0.95
CA SER A 42 -11.10 2.94 -1.02
C SER A 42 -12.26 3.24 -0.04
N VAL A 43 -13.22 2.34 0.08
CA VAL A 43 -14.32 2.44 1.06
C VAL A 43 -13.79 2.34 2.50
N ALA A 44 -12.90 1.38 2.78
CA ALA A 44 -12.29 1.24 4.10
C ALA A 44 -11.49 2.50 4.50
N ILE A 45 -10.71 3.07 3.58
CA ILE A 45 -9.97 4.32 3.80
C ILE A 45 -10.93 5.45 4.18
N SER A 46 -11.99 5.65 3.39
CA SER A 46 -13.00 6.70 3.63
C SER A 46 -13.65 6.56 5.02
N ASN A 47 -14.06 5.34 5.38
CA ASN A 47 -14.71 5.08 6.67
C ASN A 47 -13.76 5.29 7.86
N ILE A 48 -12.52 4.82 7.77
CA ILE A 48 -11.53 4.97 8.85
C ILE A 48 -11.14 6.45 8.98
N SER A 49 -10.98 7.17 7.86
CA SER A 49 -10.60 8.59 7.89
C SER A 49 -11.68 9.52 8.44
N ALA A 50 -12.94 9.06 8.48
CA ALA A 50 -14.04 9.83 9.08
C ALA A 50 -13.99 9.86 10.62
N TRP A 51 -13.16 9.04 11.26
CA TRP A 51 -13.01 9.03 12.71
C TRP A 51 -12.02 10.13 13.14
N GLU A 52 -12.53 11.18 13.81
CA GLU A 52 -11.73 12.34 14.25
C GLU A 52 -10.56 11.94 15.18
N GLU A 53 -10.72 10.83 15.90
CA GLU A 53 -9.74 10.28 16.82
C GLU A 53 -8.53 9.63 16.10
N VAL A 54 -8.61 9.42 14.78
CA VAL A 54 -7.68 8.61 13.99
C VAL A 54 -6.86 9.44 13.02
N SER A 55 -5.56 9.17 12.98
CA SER A 55 -4.66 9.57 11.90
C SER A 55 -4.36 8.34 11.04
N LEU A 56 -4.73 8.39 9.76
CA LEU A 56 -4.59 7.28 8.84
C LEU A 56 -3.42 7.51 7.88
N THR A 57 -2.51 6.52 7.80
CA THR A 57 -1.53 6.42 6.72
C THR A 57 -1.77 5.16 5.89
N VAL A 58 -1.95 5.31 4.59
CA VAL A 58 -2.13 4.21 3.64
C VAL A 58 -0.81 3.92 2.94
N ILE A 59 -0.32 2.69 3.04
CA ILE A 59 0.87 2.23 2.32
C ILE A 59 0.43 1.22 1.27
N PHE A 60 0.77 1.46 0.00
CA PHE A 60 0.30 0.61 -1.09
C PHE A 60 1.25 0.62 -2.30
N PRO A 61 1.30 -0.47 -3.08
CA PRO A 61 2.05 -0.50 -4.32
C PRO A 61 1.29 0.18 -5.47
N HIS A 62 2.02 0.75 -6.42
CA HIS A 62 1.44 1.18 -7.69
C HIS A 62 2.42 1.05 -8.85
N TYR A 63 1.93 0.59 -10.00
CA TYR A 63 2.73 0.42 -11.21
C TYR A 63 3.03 1.76 -11.88
N GLY A 64 4.16 1.81 -12.60
CA GLY A 64 4.48 2.94 -13.48
C GLY A 64 5.05 4.19 -12.80
N LEU A 65 5.26 4.16 -11.49
CA LEU A 65 5.77 5.33 -10.75
C LEU A 65 7.13 5.81 -11.29
N LYS A 66 7.27 7.13 -11.39
CA LYS A 66 8.53 7.81 -11.72
C LYS A 66 9.59 7.53 -10.67
N GLU A 67 9.20 7.64 -9.41
CA GLU A 67 10.06 7.45 -8.23
C GLU A 67 9.82 6.10 -7.57
N ASN A 68 10.73 5.67 -6.70
CA ASN A 68 10.55 4.42 -5.95
C ASN A 68 9.48 4.53 -4.88
N VAL A 69 9.32 5.73 -4.31
CA VAL A 69 8.35 6.05 -3.27
C VAL A 69 7.81 7.44 -3.55
N GLN A 70 6.50 7.62 -3.52
CA GLN A 70 5.85 8.92 -3.56
C GLN A 70 4.99 9.07 -2.32
N ARG A 71 4.98 10.28 -1.76
CA ARG A 71 4.19 10.62 -0.57
C ARG A 71 3.33 11.83 -0.89
N PHE A 72 2.07 11.77 -0.49
CA PHE A 72 1.10 12.83 -0.68
C PHE A 72 -0.02 12.65 0.32
N SER A 73 -0.87 13.66 0.46
CA SER A 73 -2.04 13.60 1.34
C SER A 73 -3.30 14.00 0.57
N ILE A 74 -4.42 13.34 0.88
CA ILE A 74 -5.75 13.64 0.33
C ILE A 74 -6.70 13.65 1.52
N ASP A 75 -7.39 14.76 1.73
CA ASP A 75 -8.45 14.91 2.74
C ASP A 75 -8.05 14.42 4.14
N GLY A 76 -6.84 14.79 4.59
CA GLY A 76 -6.31 14.41 5.91
C GLY A 76 -5.75 12.98 6.01
N VAL A 77 -5.81 12.18 4.94
CA VAL A 77 -5.18 10.86 4.87
C VAL A 77 -3.81 10.97 4.22
N ASP A 78 -2.80 10.41 4.88
CA ASP A 78 -1.44 10.32 4.33
C ASP A 78 -1.28 9.06 3.48
N TYR A 79 -0.64 9.20 2.32
CA TYR A 79 -0.39 8.11 1.40
C TYR A 79 1.11 7.92 1.18
N VAL A 80 1.56 6.67 1.27
CA VAL A 80 2.91 6.23 0.90
C VAL A 80 2.79 5.19 -0.19
N CYS A 81 2.91 5.66 -1.42
CA CYS A 81 2.85 4.82 -2.61
C CYS A 81 4.26 4.35 -2.98
N TYR A 82 4.45 3.08 -3.30
CA TYR A 82 5.75 2.56 -3.69
C TYR A 82 5.73 1.76 -4.98
N ARG A 83 6.85 1.79 -5.69
CA ARG A 83 7.01 1.11 -6.96
C ARG A 83 7.28 -0.37 -6.71
N PRO A 84 6.48 -1.28 -7.28
CA PRO A 84 6.60 -2.67 -6.94
C PRO A 84 7.88 -3.31 -7.47
N ASP A 85 8.42 -4.29 -6.75
CA ASP A 85 9.64 -5.03 -7.16
C ASP A 85 9.41 -5.84 -8.47
N GLU A 86 8.15 -6.15 -8.78
CA GLU A 86 7.68 -6.81 -10.02
C GLU A 86 7.84 -5.96 -11.29
N ASP A 87 8.28 -4.71 -11.16
CA ASP A 87 8.81 -3.94 -12.29
C ASP A 87 10.11 -4.54 -12.89
N ARG A 88 10.65 -5.61 -12.30
CA ARG A 88 11.76 -6.39 -12.84
C ARG A 88 11.24 -7.75 -13.31
N LEU A 89 11.40 -8.03 -14.61
CA LEU A 89 10.91 -9.21 -15.34
C LEU A 89 11.42 -10.57 -14.82
N ILE A 90 12.20 -10.60 -13.73
CA ILE A 90 12.86 -11.79 -13.21
C ILE A 90 12.70 -11.76 -11.68
N GLN A 91 11.63 -12.37 -11.19
CA GLN A 91 11.60 -12.85 -9.81
C GLN A 91 11.50 -14.36 -9.88
N GLY A 92 12.56 -15.04 -9.43
CA GLY A 92 12.50 -16.49 -9.18
C GLY A 92 11.49 -16.82 -8.07
N PRO A 93 11.33 -18.10 -7.68
CA PRO A 93 10.27 -18.58 -6.79
C PRO A 93 10.32 -18.04 -5.34
N SER A 94 11.20 -17.08 -5.05
CA SER A 94 11.36 -16.51 -3.72
C SER A 94 10.39 -15.33 -3.51
N PHE A 95 9.28 -15.58 -2.83
CA PHE A 95 8.31 -14.59 -2.32
C PHE A 95 8.89 -13.68 -1.20
N ARG A 96 10.16 -13.23 -1.30
CA ARG A 96 10.89 -12.59 -0.20
C ARG A 96 10.82 -11.06 -0.18
N TYR A 97 10.46 -10.42 -1.29
CA TYR A 97 10.24 -8.96 -1.46
C TYR A 97 11.12 -8.03 -0.57
N PRO A 98 12.46 -8.17 -0.57
CA PRO A 98 13.32 -7.57 0.45
C PRO A 98 13.42 -6.04 0.38
N ARG A 99 13.14 -5.42 -0.77
CA ARG A 99 13.14 -3.94 -0.87
C ARG A 99 11.86 -3.37 -0.29
N LEU A 100 10.73 -4.01 -0.61
CA LEU A 100 9.46 -3.68 -0.02
C LEU A 100 9.47 -3.85 1.50
N ARG A 101 9.90 -5.00 2.01
CA ARG A 101 9.98 -5.26 3.46
C ARG A 101 10.79 -4.17 4.18
N ARG A 102 11.93 -3.77 3.60
CA ARG A 102 12.74 -2.64 4.12
C ARG A 102 12.01 -1.30 4.06
N LEU A 103 11.26 -1.04 2.99
CA LEU A 103 10.46 0.18 2.85
C LEU A 103 9.39 0.23 3.92
N VAL A 104 8.54 -0.79 4.03
CA VAL A 104 7.46 -0.85 5.02
C VAL A 104 8.06 -0.74 6.42
N LYS A 105 9.11 -1.51 6.74
CA LYS A 105 9.79 -1.40 8.05
C LYS A 105 10.25 0.02 8.36
N ARG A 106 10.82 0.74 7.38
CA ARG A 106 11.23 2.14 7.55
C ARG A 106 10.03 3.07 7.77
N GLU A 107 8.95 2.90 7.01
CA GLU A 107 7.76 3.74 7.18
C GLU A 107 7.07 3.45 8.51
N ILE A 108 6.98 2.19 8.94
CA ILE A 108 6.47 1.80 10.26
C ILE A 108 7.33 2.41 11.38
N ALA A 109 8.66 2.37 11.26
CA ALA A 109 9.55 3.00 12.24
C ALA A 109 9.42 4.54 12.27
N ARG A 110 9.10 5.17 11.13
CA ARG A 110 8.86 6.61 11.02
C ARG A 110 7.51 7.02 11.62
N ILE A 111 6.45 6.29 11.27
CA ILE A 111 5.06 6.59 11.66
C ILE A 111 4.81 6.18 13.12
N LYS A 112 5.47 5.11 13.58
CA LYS A 112 5.28 4.45 14.87
C LYS A 112 3.80 4.18 15.16
N PRO A 113 3.08 3.46 14.29
CA PRO A 113 1.63 3.30 14.41
C PRO A 113 1.23 2.55 15.68
N ASP A 114 0.04 2.86 16.17
CA ASP A 114 -0.60 2.18 17.29
C ASP A 114 -1.33 0.90 16.81
N LEU A 115 -1.60 0.80 15.50
CA LEU A 115 -2.14 -0.39 14.82
C LEU A 115 -1.65 -0.47 13.38
N VAL A 116 -1.26 -1.66 12.92
CA VAL A 116 -1.10 -1.97 11.50
C VAL A 116 -2.25 -2.85 11.05
N HIS A 117 -2.95 -2.45 10.01
CA HIS A 117 -4.02 -3.22 9.39
C HIS A 117 -3.61 -3.64 7.98
N ILE A 118 -3.50 -4.94 7.73
CA ILE A 118 -3.25 -5.49 6.40
C ILE A 118 -4.57 -5.96 5.80
N VAL A 119 -4.94 -5.45 4.63
CA VAL A 119 -6.15 -5.87 3.91
C VAL A 119 -5.78 -6.55 2.60
N GLY A 120 -6.23 -7.79 2.41
CA GLY A 120 -5.86 -8.66 1.30
C GLY A 120 -4.62 -9.51 1.59
N ALA A 121 -4.54 -10.07 2.81
CA ALA A 121 -3.34 -10.78 3.25
C ALA A 121 -3.03 -12.07 2.48
N GLU A 122 -3.97 -12.60 1.70
CA GLU A 122 -3.76 -13.67 0.73
C GLU A 122 -2.75 -13.30 -0.36
N ASN A 123 -2.52 -12.00 -0.58
CA ASN A 123 -1.50 -11.53 -1.52
C ASN A 123 -0.14 -11.35 -0.80
N PRO A 124 0.83 -12.27 -1.01
CA PRO A 124 2.13 -12.20 -0.34
C PRO A 124 2.94 -10.97 -0.73
N TYR A 125 2.56 -10.31 -1.83
CA TYR A 125 3.25 -9.15 -2.38
C TYR A 125 3.44 -8.04 -1.34
N TYR A 126 2.51 -7.80 -0.42
CA TYR A 126 2.68 -6.86 0.68
C TYR A 126 2.46 -7.48 2.06
N SER A 127 1.66 -8.56 2.15
CA SER A 127 1.30 -9.15 3.46
C SER A 127 2.48 -9.74 4.21
N ILE A 128 3.54 -10.17 3.51
CA ILE A 128 4.78 -10.65 4.14
C ILE A 128 5.45 -9.61 5.06
N CYS A 129 5.17 -8.32 4.85
CA CYS A 129 5.70 -7.26 5.71
C CYS A 129 5.16 -7.32 7.14
N GLY A 130 4.02 -8.00 7.37
CA GLY A 130 3.50 -8.26 8.71
C GLY A 130 4.49 -9.00 9.60
N LEU A 131 5.35 -9.84 9.03
CA LEU A 131 6.39 -10.57 9.76
C LEU A 131 7.55 -9.69 10.23
N ASP A 132 7.70 -8.46 9.72
CA ASP A 132 8.77 -7.53 10.10
C ASP A 132 8.33 -6.46 11.09
N LEU A 133 7.06 -6.46 11.49
CA LEU A 133 6.54 -5.48 12.43
C LEU A 133 7.19 -5.67 13.81
N PRO A 134 7.38 -4.57 14.58
CA PRO A 134 7.74 -4.68 15.98
C PRO A 134 6.75 -5.57 16.73
N LYS A 135 7.24 -6.36 17.68
CA LYS A 135 6.39 -7.32 18.43
C LYS A 135 5.28 -6.62 19.20
N GLU A 136 5.53 -5.39 19.60
CA GLU A 136 4.64 -4.55 20.40
C GLU A 136 3.58 -3.85 19.54
N THR A 137 3.71 -3.86 18.20
CA THR A 137 2.74 -3.24 17.30
C THR A 137 1.62 -4.22 16.99
N PRO A 138 0.37 -3.95 17.41
CA PRO A 138 -0.77 -4.79 17.08
C PRO A 138 -0.95 -4.89 15.55
N LEU A 139 -1.24 -6.11 15.09
CA LEU A 139 -1.47 -6.42 13.69
C LEU A 139 -2.89 -6.95 13.52
N LEU A 140 -3.72 -6.21 12.79
CA LEU A 140 -5.01 -6.67 12.28
C LEU A 140 -4.84 -7.16 10.85
N VAL A 141 -5.41 -8.32 10.55
CA VAL A 141 -5.36 -8.90 9.21
C VAL A 141 -6.76 -9.17 8.70
N SER A 142 -7.07 -8.66 7.52
CA SER A 142 -8.29 -8.98 6.78
C SER A 142 -7.93 -9.71 5.50
N LEU A 143 -8.51 -10.89 5.33
CA LEU A 143 -8.45 -11.65 4.09
C LEU A 143 -9.61 -11.22 3.20
N GLN A 144 -9.38 -11.15 1.89
CA GLN A 144 -10.46 -10.97 0.92
C GLN A 144 -10.92 -12.35 0.49
N THR A 145 -12.20 -12.66 0.70
CA THR A 145 -12.81 -13.88 0.19
C THR A 145 -12.74 -13.88 -1.34
N LEU A 146 -12.16 -14.94 -1.91
CA LEU A 146 -12.29 -15.27 -3.31
C LEU A 146 -13.73 -15.74 -3.54
N LEU A 147 -14.65 -14.84 -3.92
CA LEU A 147 -15.87 -15.28 -4.58
C LEU A 147 -15.46 -15.62 -6.01
N ALA A 148 -15.16 -16.90 -6.22
CA ALA A 148 -15.01 -17.51 -7.53
C ALA A 148 -16.35 -17.51 -8.28
#